data_AF-A0A848IRA7-F1
#
_entry.id   AF-A0A848IRA7-F1
#
_cell.length_a   1.000
_cell.length_b   1.000
_cell.length_c   1.000
_cell.angle_alpha   90.00
_cell.angle_beta   90.00
_cell.angle_gamma   90.00
#
_symmetry.space_group_name_H-M   'P 1'
#
loop_
_entity.id
_entity.type
_entity.pdbx_description
1 polymer ?
#
loop_
_entity_poly.entity_id
_entity_poly.type
_entity_poly.pdbx_seq_one_letter_code
_entity_poly.pdbx_strand_id
1 'polypeptide(L)' 'MSPAIRYDFRSDTVTRPGPQIRAAMATAEVGDDVLGDDPTVNRLEATVCEILGKESALFASSGTQANLIALMSHCARGDE' A
#
# COMPACT_ATOMS: atom_id res chain seq x y z
N MET A 1 2.65 11.73 -25.31
CA MET A 1 3.33 11.69 -24.00
C MET A 1 3.75 13.10 -23.63
N SER A 2 3.31 13.64 -22.48
CA SER A 2 3.84 14.90 -21.97
C SER A 2 5.35 14.74 -21.72
N PRO A 3 6.20 15.74 -22.06
CA PRO A 3 7.64 15.66 -21.84
C PRO A 3 7.94 15.37 -20.37
N ALA A 4 8.94 14.53 -20.11
CA ALA A 4 9.36 14.21 -18.76
C ALA A 4 9.83 15.49 -18.05
N ILE A 5 9.11 15.90 -17.01
CA ILE A 5 9.50 17.02 -16.15
C ILE A 5 10.81 16.62 -15.46
N ARG A 6 11.89 17.35 -15.73
CA ARG A 6 13.24 17.05 -15.21
C ARG A 6 13.35 17.27 -13.70
N TYR A 7 12.66 18.28 -13.19
CA TYR A 7 12.60 18.61 -11.76
C TYR A 7 11.14 18.87 -11.40
N ASP A 8 10.46 17.87 -10.82
CA ASP A 8 9.04 17.95 -10.46
C ASP A 8 8.90 18.09 -8.93
N PHE A 9 8.57 19.30 -8.47
CA PHE A 9 8.46 19.65 -7.05
C PHE A 9 7.01 19.77 -6.57
N ARG A 10 6.04 19.27 -7.33
CA ARG A 10 4.61 19.37 -6.96
C ARG A 10 4.29 18.54 -5.71
N SER A 11 4.90 17.36 -5.59
CA SER A 11 4.72 16.41 -4.49
C SER A 11 5.69 15.24 -4.65
N ASP A 12 6.02 14.57 -3.55
CA ASP A 12 6.71 13.27 -3.52
C ASP A 12 5.92 12.13 -4.20
N THR A 13 4.60 12.24 -4.33
CA THR A 13 3.73 11.28 -5.03
C THR A 13 4.06 11.12 -6.53
N VAL A 14 4.85 12.02 -7.13
CA VAL A 14 5.28 11.91 -8.54
C VAL A 14 6.41 10.89 -8.75
N THR A 15 6.92 10.29 -7.66
CA THR A 15 7.99 9.28 -7.69
C THR A 15 7.64 8.13 -8.63
N ARG A 16 8.64 7.68 -9.40
CA ARG A 16 8.51 6.55 -10.34
C ARG A 16 9.33 5.36 -9.84
N PRO A 17 8.85 4.12 -9.98
CA PRO A 17 9.62 2.95 -9.56
C PRO A 17 10.87 2.81 -10.43
N GLY A 18 12.02 2.66 -9.77
CA GLY A 18 13.31 2.37 -10.40
C GLY A 18 13.41 0.92 -10.90
N PRO A 19 14.52 0.55 -11.55
CA PRO A 19 14.69 -0.78 -12.14
C PRO A 19 14.50 -1.94 -11.15
N GLN A 20 15.02 -1.82 -9.91
CA GLN A 20 14.89 -2.89 -8.92
C GLN A 20 13.43 -3.13 -8.51
N ILE A 21 12.67 -2.06 -8.25
CA ILE A 21 11.24 -2.16 -7.88
C ILE A 21 10.44 -2.74 -9.04
N ARG A 22 10.72 -2.32 -10.28
CA ARG A 22 10.06 -2.88 -11.47
C ARG A 22 10.34 -4.37 -11.65
N ALA A 23 11.57 -4.80 -11.42
CA ALA A 23 11.93 -6.23 -11.48
C ALA A 23 11.20 -7.01 -10.38
N ALA A 24 11.24 -6.53 -9.13
CA ALA A 24 10.57 -7.17 -8.01
C ALA A 24 9.04 -7.30 -8.22
N MET A 25 8.39 -6.26 -8.76
CA MET A 25 6.97 -6.32 -9.12
C MET A 25 6.70 -7.35 -10.22
N ALA A 26 7.55 -7.41 -11.25
CA ALA A 26 7.35 -8.33 -12.38
C ALA A 26 7.56 -9.80 -12.02
N THR A 27 8.35 -10.08 -10.98
CA THR A 27 8.66 -11.45 -10.54
C THR A 27 7.99 -11.82 -9.22
N ALA A 28 7.08 -11.00 -8.70
CA ALA A 28 6.38 -11.29 -7.46
C ALA A 28 5.51 -12.54 -7.60
N GLU A 29 5.56 -13.42 -6.60
CA GLU A 29 4.55 -14.47 -6.46
C GLU A 29 3.24 -13.81 -6.02
N VAL A 30 2.15 -14.14 -6.71
CA VAL A 30 0.83 -13.52 -6.52
C VAL A 30 -0.25 -14.58 -6.39
N GLY A 31 -1.36 -14.21 -5.78
CA GLY A 31 -2.53 -15.06 -5.55
C GLY A 31 -3.83 -14.27 -5.56
N ASP A 32 -4.88 -14.85 -4.99
CA ASP A 32 -6.15 -14.16 -4.76
C ASP A 32 -6.16 -13.60 -3.34
N ASP A 33 -5.96 -12.29 -3.21
CA ASP A 33 -5.92 -11.58 -1.93
C ASP A 33 -7.27 -11.63 -1.18
N VAL A 34 -8.40 -11.74 -1.90
CA VAL A 34 -9.72 -11.86 -1.25
C VAL A 34 -9.84 -13.19 -0.52
N LEU A 35 -9.16 -14.22 -1.00
CA LEU A 35 -9.07 -15.53 -0.34
C LEU A 35 -7.89 -15.62 0.65
N GLY A 36 -7.02 -14.61 0.69
CA GLY A 36 -5.82 -14.58 1.54
C GLY A 36 -4.62 -15.35 0.97
N ASP A 37 -4.65 -15.71 -0.32
CA ASP A 37 -3.66 -16.58 -0.95
C ASP A 37 -2.53 -15.82 -1.65
N ASP A 38 -2.48 -14.49 -1.57
CA ASP A 38 -1.37 -13.71 -2.15
C ASP A 38 -0.15 -13.67 -1.20
N PRO A 39 0.96 -14.40 -1.51
CA PRO A 39 2.09 -14.49 -0.61
C PRO A 39 2.87 -13.17 -0.49
N THR A 40 2.81 -12.31 -1.50
CA THR A 40 3.52 -11.03 -1.49
C THR A 40 2.79 -10.00 -0.63
N VAL A 41 1.46 -9.96 -0.68
CA VAL A 41 0.64 -9.12 0.22
C VAL A 41 0.80 -9.58 1.67
N ASN A 42 0.66 -10.88 1.94
CA ASN A 42 0.83 -11.44 3.28
C ASN A 42 2.20 -11.10 3.89
N ARG A 43 3.28 -11.20 3.09
CA ARG A 43 4.62 -10.82 3.54
C ARG A 43 4.75 -9.33 3.82
N LEU A 44 4.15 -8.46 3.00
CA LEU A 44 4.16 -7.02 3.22
C LEU A 44 3.50 -6.66 4.56
N GLU A 45 2.31 -7.21 4.81
CA GLU A 45 1.56 -6.95 6.03
C GLU A 45 2.29 -7.48 7.28
N ALA A 46 2.83 -8.70 7.23
CA ALA A 46 3.64 -9.26 8.31
C ALA A 46 4.88 -8.39 8.61
N THR A 47 5.57 -7.91 7.56
CA THR A 47 6.73 -7.02 7.73
C THR A 47 6.33 -5.71 8.42
N VAL A 48 5.17 -5.14 8.07
CA VAL A 48 4.66 -3.92 8.71
C VAL A 48 4.30 -4.16 10.18
N CYS A 49 3.69 -5.30 10.50
CA CYS A 49 3.42 -5.72 11.87
C CYS A 49 4.69 -5.78 12.72
N GLU A 50 5.76 -6.38 12.19
CA GLU A 50 7.07 -6.45 12.84
C GLU A 50 7.69 -5.06 13.06
N ILE A 51 7.65 -4.19 12.05
CA ILE A 51 8.22 -2.83 12.13
C ILE A 51 7.47 -1.98 13.16
N LEU A 52 6.13 -2.09 13.22
CA LEU A 52 5.28 -1.21 14.05
C LEU A 52 4.89 -1.81 15.40
N GLY A 53 5.22 -3.09 15.66
CA GLY A 53 4.81 -3.80 16.86
C GLY A 53 3.28 -3.94 16.98
N LYS A 54 2.60 -4.27 15.87
CA LYS A 54 1.14 -4.42 15.80
C LYS A 54 0.75 -5.85 15.46
N GLU A 55 -0.42 -6.27 15.92
CA GLU A 55 -0.91 -7.64 15.76
C GLU A 55 -1.30 -7.98 14.32
N SER A 56 -1.77 -7.00 13.56
CA SER A 56 -2.22 -7.16 12.16
C SER A 56 -2.06 -5.87 11.36
N ALA A 57 -2.03 -5.99 10.04
CA ALA A 57 -1.96 -4.92 9.06
C ALA A 57 -2.86 -5.26 7.87
N LEU A 58 -3.24 -4.24 7.09
CA LEU A 58 -4.05 -4.38 5.89
C LEU A 58 -3.48 -3.51 4.77
N PHE A 59 -3.21 -4.09 3.61
CA PHE A 59 -2.82 -3.34 2.42
C PHE A 59 -4.03 -2.65 1.79
N ALA A 60 -3.91 -1.36 1.50
CA ALA A 60 -4.96 -0.57 0.86
C ALA A 60 -4.41 0.16 -0.37
N SER A 61 -5.27 0.40 -1.36
CA SER A 61 -4.87 1.00 -2.65
C SER A 61 -4.40 2.46 -2.55
N SER A 62 -4.76 3.15 -1.46
CA SER A 62 -4.39 4.54 -1.21
C SER A 62 -4.47 4.89 0.28
N GLY A 63 -3.77 5.97 0.67
CA GLY A 63 -3.88 6.52 2.02
C GLY A 63 -5.30 7.02 2.36
N THR A 64 -6.04 7.52 1.37
CA THR A 64 -7.45 7.92 1.56
C THR A 64 -8.33 6.73 1.92
N GLN A 65 -8.19 5.60 1.22
CA GLN A 65 -8.93 4.38 1.54
C GLN A 65 -8.53 3.84 2.92
N ALA A 66 -7.22 3.83 3.23
CA ALA A 66 -6.73 3.37 4.54
C ALA A 66 -7.35 4.18 5.69
N ASN A 67 -7.35 5.51 5.59
CA ASN A 67 -7.97 6.38 6.60
C ASN A 67 -9.49 6.17 6.70
N LEU A 68 -10.18 6.00 5.57
CA LEU A 68 -11.62 5.73 5.57
C LEU A 68 -11.95 4.39 6.26
N ILE A 69 -11.20 3.33 5.96
CA ILE A 69 -11.34 2.03 6.63
C ILE A 69 -11.12 2.18 8.13
N ALA A 70 -10.07 2.88 8.55
CA ALA A 70 -9.77 3.12 9.95
C ALA A 70 -10.93 3.85 10.66
N LEU A 71 -11.44 4.94 10.07
CA LEU A 71 -12.58 5.67 10.62
C LEU A 71 -13.82 4.78 10.74
N MET A 72 -14.16 4.02 9.69
CA MET A 72 -15.32 3.11 9.73
C MET A 72 -15.16 1.95 10.71
N SER A 73 -13.93 1.54 11.01
CA SER A 73 -13.65 0.46 11.97
C SER A 73 -13.67 0.95 13.42
N HIS A 74 -13.36 2.24 13.64
CA HIS A 74 -13.30 2.84 14.97
C HIS A 74 -14.58 3.57 15.38
N CYS A 75 -15.34 4.11 14.44
CA CYS A 75 -16.47 5.00 14.69
C CYS A 75 -17.78 4.43 14.11
N ALA A 76 -18.85 4.46 14.90
CA ALA A 76 -20.21 4.25 14.45
C ALA A 76 -20.83 5.55 13.90
N ARG A 77 -22.04 5.42 13.35
CA ARG A 77 -22.78 6.58 12.85
C ARG A 77 -23.13 7.51 14.01
N GLY A 78 -22.61 8.74 13.96
CA GLY A 78 -22.86 9.77 14.98
C GLY A 78 -21.81 9.84 16.07
N ASP A 79 -20.76 9.01 16.01
CA ASP A 79 -19.58 9.16 16.86
C ASP A 79 -18.74 10.37 16.40
N GLU A 80 -18.03 10.99 17.34
CA GLU A 80 -17.09 12.11 17.13
C GLU A 80 -15.66 11.71 17.50
#